data_AF-A0A962UIZ4-F1
#
_entry.id   AF-A0A962UIZ4-F1
#
_cell.length_a   1.000
_cell.length_b   1.000
_cell.length_c   1.000
_cell.angle_alpha   90.00
_cell.angle_beta   90.00
_cell.angle_gamma   90.00
#
_symmetry.space_group_name_H-M   'P 1'
#
loop_
_entity.id
_entity.type
_entity.pdbx_description
1 polymer ?
#
loop_
_entity_poly.entity_id
_entity_poly.type
_entity_poly.pdbx_seq_one_letter_code
_entity_poly.pdbx_strand_id
1 'polypeptide(L)' 'MLAGVAVIIVNFNSGALLGECLRHLRSQTRRPEQVIVVDNASSDGSADQLESE' A
#
# COMPACT_ATOMS: atom_id res chain seq x y z
N MET A 1 9.13 24.55 -3.44
CA MET A 1 8.83 23.11 -3.29
C MET A 1 7.36 22.96 -2.98
N LEU A 2 6.63 22.13 -3.71
CA LEU A 2 5.34 21.63 -3.25
C LEU A 2 5.61 20.70 -2.06
N ALA A 3 4.76 20.73 -1.03
CA ALA A 3 4.86 19.77 0.07
C ALA A 3 4.53 18.36 -0.45
N GLY A 4 5.41 17.40 -0.17
CA GLY A 4 5.20 15.98 -0.52
C GLY A 4 4.11 15.34 0.35
N VAL A 5 3.57 14.22 -0.13
CA VAL A 5 2.58 13.37 0.53
C VAL A 5 3.13 11.96 0.66
N ALA A 6 3.17 11.46 1.89
CA ALA A 6 3.37 10.05 2.18
C ALA A 6 2.02 9.39 2.52
N VAL A 7 1.83 8.14 2.08
CA VAL A 7 0.67 7.32 2.42
C VAL A 7 1.14 6.15 3.28
N ILE A 8 0.52 5.97 4.44
CA ILE A 8 0.75 4.84 5.34
C ILE A 8 -0.51 3.97 5.32
N ILE A 9 -0.35 2.69 4.99
CA ILE A 9 -1.42 1.69 4.98
C ILE A 9 -1.12 0.68 6.07
N VAL A 10 -1.95 0.62 7.11
CA VAL A 10 -1.91 -0.47 8.07
C VAL A 10 -2.71 -1.63 7.49
N ASN A 11 -2.04 -2.74 7.22
CA ASN A 11 -2.62 -3.95 6.66
C ASN A 11 -2.85 -4.99 7.76
N PHE A 12 -4.03 -5.61 7.77
CA PHE A 12 -4.29 -6.83 8.52
C PHE A 12 -5.22 -7.72 7.72
N ASN A 13 -4.73 -8.87 7.30
CA ASN A 13 -5.50 -9.87 6.56
C ASN A 13 -6.33 -9.33 5.38
N SER A 14 -5.75 -8.41 4.58
CA SER A 14 -6.50 -7.69 3.54
C SER A 14 -6.17 -8.12 2.10
N GLY A 15 -5.60 -9.31 1.89
CA GLY A 15 -5.18 -9.90 0.60
C GLY A 15 -5.43 -9.07 -0.66
N ALA A 16 -6.50 -9.40 -1.40
CA ALA A 16 -6.82 -8.73 -2.67
C ALA A 16 -7.16 -7.23 -2.54
N LEU A 17 -7.69 -6.80 -1.39
CA LEU A 17 -8.05 -5.40 -1.14
C LEU A 17 -6.79 -4.52 -1.04
N LEU A 18 -5.71 -5.04 -0.45
CA LEU A 18 -4.43 -4.35 -0.40
C LEU A 18 -3.87 -4.13 -1.80
N GLY A 19 -3.89 -5.16 -2.65
CA GLY A 19 -3.48 -5.04 -4.05
C GLY A 19 -4.32 -4.01 -4.83
N GLU A 20 -5.64 -4.01 -4.65
CA GLU A 20 -6.54 -3.02 -5.25
C GLU A 20 -6.24 -1.59 -4.77
N CYS A 21 -6.04 -1.40 -3.46
CA CYS A 21 -5.65 -0.12 -2.88
C CYS A 21 -4.36 0.42 -3.53
N LEU A 22 -3.33 -0.42 -3.62
CA LEU A 22 -2.05 -0.06 -4.23
C LEU A 22 -2.17 0.25 -5.73
N ARG A 23 -3.03 -0.45 -6.48
CA ARG A 23 -3.33 -0.11 -7.88
C ARG A 23 -3.99 1.26 -7.99
N HIS A 24 -4.95 1.58 -7.12
CA HIS A 24 -5.62 2.87 -7.15
C HIS A 24 -4.68 4.02 -6.76
N LEU A 25 -3.83 3.85 -5.74
CA LEU A 25 -2.81 4.84 -5.38
C LEU A 25 -1.87 5.14 -6.56
N ARG A 26 -1.45 4.11 -7.31
CA ARG A 26 -0.61 4.29 -8.51
C ARG A 26 -1.32 5.04 -9.65
N SER A 27 -2.66 4.94 -9.72
CA SER A 27 -3.48 5.62 -10.73
C SER A 27 -3.84 7.09 -10.40
N GLN A 28 -3.52 7.58 -9.20
CA GLN A 28 -3.87 8.96 -8.82
C GLN A 28 -3.16 9.99 -9.71
N THR A 29 -3.86 11.09 -10.00
CA THR A 29 -3.30 12.24 -10.74
C THR A 29 -2.20 12.96 -9.94
N ARG A 30 -2.31 12.95 -8.61
CA ARG A 30 -1.24 13.31 -7.67
C ARG A 30 -0.77 12.05 -6.95
N ARG A 31 0.34 11.48 -7.40
CA ARG A 31 0.94 10.29 -6.78
C ARG A 31 1.67 10.68 -5.50
N PRO A 32 1.61 9.86 -4.43
CA PRO A 32 2.45 10.05 -3.27
C PRO A 32 3.92 9.78 -3.62
N GLU A 33 4.83 10.50 -2.99
CA GLU A 33 6.26 10.28 -3.13
C GLU A 33 6.71 9.02 -2.39
N GLN A 34 5.93 8.57 -1.40
CA GLN A 34 6.21 7.37 -0.62
C GLN A 34 4.91 6.67 -0.21
N VAL A 35 4.90 5.34 -0.36
CA VAL A 35 3.86 4.46 0.20
C VAL A 35 4.54 3.49 1.16
N ILE A 36 4.03 3.40 2.38
CA ILE A 36 4.52 2.50 3.42
C ILE A 36 3.38 1.58 3.81
N VAL A 37 3.55 0.28 3.62
CA VAL A 37 2.63 -0.74 4.14
C VAL A 37 3.18 -1.26 5.45
N VAL A 38 2.38 -1.18 6.50
CA VAL A 38 2.69 -1.71 7.83
C VAL A 38 1.84 -2.96 8.02
N ASP A 39 2.49 -4.13 8.01
CA ASP A 39 1.79 -5.36 8.35
C ASP A 39 1.53 -5.43 9.86
N ASN A 40 0.27 -5.63 10.23
CA ASN A 40 -0.20 -5.69 11.61
C ASN A 40 -0.39 -7.15 12.06
N ALA A 41 0.63 -7.98 11.81
CA ALA A 41 0.64 -9.41 12.10
C ALA A 41 -0.40 -10.22 11.32
N SER A 42 -0.42 -10.04 9.99
CA SER A 42 -1.30 -10.82 9.12
C SER A 42 -0.90 -12.30 9.10
N SER A 43 -1.87 -13.17 8.85
CA SER A 43 -1.70 -14.62 8.72
C SER A 43 -2.29 -15.19 7.43
N ASP A 44 -2.82 -14.33 6.56
CA ASP A 44 -3.45 -14.69 5.28
C ASP A 44 -2.49 -14.64 4.08
N GLY A 45 -1.21 -14.29 4.30
CA GLY A 45 -0.23 -14.09 3.22
C GLY A 45 -0.46 -12.81 2.40
N SER A 46 -1.25 -11.85 2.89
CA SER A 46 -1.49 -10.57 2.21
C SER A 46 -0.24 -9.71 2.05
N ALA A 47 0.71 -9.84 2.97
CA ALA A 47 2.01 -9.16 2.89
C ALA A 47 2.96 -9.83 1.88
N ASP A 48 2.87 -11.15 1.71
CA ASP A 48 3.79 -11.94 0.87
C ASP A 48 3.67 -11.57 -0.62
N GLN A 49 2.50 -11.07 -1.03
CA GLN A 49 2.21 -10.68 -2.42
C GLN A 49 2.84 -9.32 -2.78
N LEU A 50 3.50 -8.63 -1.85
CA LEU A 50 4.06 -7.29 -2.05
C LEU A 50 5.54 -7.28 -2.47
N GLU A 51 6.28 -8.38 -2.30
CA GLU A 51 7.74 -8.42 -2.55
C GLU A 51 8.14 -8.44 -4.03
N SER A 52 7.19 -8.58 -4.96
CA SER A 52 7.48 -8.77 -6.39
C SER A 52 7.05 -7.63 -7.33
N GLU A 53 6.66 -6.46 -6.83
CA GLU A 53 6.21 -5.32 -7.67
C GLU A 53 7.07 -4.06 -7.58
#